data_AF-A0A974CJI9-F1
#
_entry.id   AF-A0A974CJI9-F1
#
_cell.length_a   1.000
_cell.length_b   1.000
_cell.length_c   1.000
_cell.angle_alpha   90.00
_cell.angle_beta   90.00
_cell.angle_gamma   90.00
#
_symmetry.space_group_name_H-M   'P 1'
#
loop_
_entity.id
_entity.type
_entity.pdbx_description
1 polymer ?
#
loop_
_entity_poly.entity_id
_entity_poly.type
_entity_poly.pdbx_seq_one_letter_code
_entity_poly.pdbx_strand_id
1 'polypeptide(L)'
;MGLKLSGRYIFLVLAVHLAYLLQAVKATGKCDAVFKGLSDCMLTLGDKVANYPQDLEEKKNLDTICSYWDDFHVCTVTALADCQEGAADIWEKLKRQSKNLNIQGSLFELCPGSAGAPGQRLLFPAFLPLLMVFLSTLFIWVLQ
;
A
#
# COMPACT_ATOMS: atom_id res chain seq x y z
N MET A 1 44.12 -23.34 -6.97
CA MET A 1 44.23 -22.86 -5.57
C MET A 1 42.84 -22.72 -5.01
N GLY A 2 42.44 -23.62 -4.10
CA GLY A 2 41.09 -23.63 -3.53
C GLY A 2 40.96 -22.55 -2.47
N LEU A 3 39.99 -21.65 -2.64
CA LEU A 3 39.61 -20.71 -1.59
C LEU A 3 39.08 -21.49 -0.38
N LYS A 4 39.90 -21.67 0.67
CA LYS A 4 39.39 -22.03 1.99
C LYS A 4 38.66 -20.83 2.59
N LEU A 5 37.43 -20.59 2.14
CA LEU A 5 36.52 -19.74 2.89
C LEU A 5 36.34 -20.39 4.27
N SER A 6 36.87 -19.73 5.30
CA SER A 6 36.64 -20.11 6.70
C SER A 6 35.13 -20.29 6.91
N GLY A 7 34.70 -21.37 7.58
CA GLY A 7 33.28 -21.65 7.82
C GLY A 7 32.54 -20.49 8.49
N ARG A 8 33.27 -19.62 9.21
CA ARG A 8 32.76 -18.37 9.78
C ARG A 8 32.31 -17.37 8.71
N TYR A 9 32.99 -17.29 7.56
CA TYR A 9 32.66 -16.40 6.45
C TYR A 9 31.40 -16.87 5.71
N ILE A 10 31.27 -18.18 5.51
CA ILE A 10 30.07 -18.79 4.90
C ILE A 10 28.84 -18.54 5.78
N PHE A 11 29.00 -18.72 7.10
CA PHE A 11 27.93 -18.45 8.06
C PHE A 11 27.47 -16.97 8.06
N LEU A 12 28.42 -16.04 7.97
CA LEU A 12 28.12 -14.60 7.89
C LEU A 12 27.35 -14.24 6.60
N VAL A 13 27.77 -14.78 5.46
CA VAL A 13 27.09 -14.54 4.18
C VAL A 13 25.66 -15.11 4.19
N LEU A 14 25.48 -16.33 4.72
CA LEU A 14 24.15 -16.94 4.88
C LEU A 14 23.25 -16.14 5.82
N ALA A 15 23.79 -15.65 6.93
CA ALA A 15 23.04 -14.83 7.88
C ALA A 15 22.55 -13.52 7.26
N VAL A 16 23.39 -12.87 6.44
CA VAL A 16 23.02 -11.64 5.72
C VAL A 16 21.94 -11.91 4.68
N HIS A 17 22.06 -12.98 3.88
CA HIS A 17 21.03 -13.36 2.93
C HIS A 17 19.70 -13.72 3.60
N LEU A 18 19.74 -14.45 4.71
CA LEU A 18 18.54 -14.81 5.46
C LEU A 18 17.88 -13.57 6.09
N ALA A 19 18.66 -12.63 6.62
CA ALA A 19 18.14 -11.36 7.12
C ALA A 19 17.47 -10.54 6.02
N TYR A 20 18.05 -10.51 4.81
CA TYR A 20 17.46 -9.84 3.65
C TYR A 20 16.14 -10.48 3.22
N LEU A 21 16.09 -11.82 3.12
CA LEU A 21 14.87 -12.55 2.80
C LEU A 21 13.78 -12.35 3.86
N LEU A 22 14.14 -12.33 5.14
CA LEU A 22 13.21 -12.06 6.24
C LEU A 22 12.66 -10.64 6.19
N GLN A 23 13.46 -9.65 5.78
CA GLN A 23 12.96 -8.29 5.57
C GLN A 23 12.03 -8.20 4.37
N ALA A 24 12.34 -8.88 3.27
CA ALA A 24 11.47 -8.97 2.10
C ALA A 24 10.13 -9.63 2.43
N VAL A 25 10.13 -10.74 3.18
CA VAL A 25 8.91 -11.44 3.61
C VAL A 25 8.11 -10.62 4.63
N LYS A 26 8.76 -9.88 5.53
CA LYS A 26 8.06 -8.95 6.45
C LYS A 26 7.38 -7.81 5.72
N ALA A 27 7.96 -7.33 4.62
CA ALA A 27 7.29 -6.38 3.73
C ALA A 27 6.07 -7.02 3.05
N THR A 28 6.17 -8.29 2.63
CA THR A 28 5.03 -9.04 2.07
C THR A 28 3.93 -9.35 3.09
N GLY A 29 4.26 -9.63 4.36
CA GLY A 29 3.27 -9.92 5.40
C GLY A 29 2.36 -8.73 5.75
N LYS A 30 2.76 -7.50 5.41
CA LYS A 30 1.87 -6.34 5.49
C LYS A 30 0.77 -6.34 4.41
N CYS A 31 0.98 -7.05 3.30
CA CYS A 31 0.00 -7.21 2.22
C CYS A 31 -1.15 -8.16 2.55
N ASP A 32 -0.92 -9.15 3.43
CA ASP A 32 -1.94 -10.14 3.79
C ASP A 32 -3.16 -9.50 4.48
N ALA A 33 -2.96 -8.31 5.07
CA ALA A 33 -4.00 -7.54 5.73
C ALA A 33 -4.76 -6.57 4.82
N VAL A 34 -4.37 -6.39 3.54
CA VAL A 34 -5.01 -5.41 2.63
C VAL A 34 -6.47 -5.72 2.39
N PHE A 35 -6.80 -6.99 2.12
CA PHE A 35 -8.17 -7.41 1.91
C PHE A 35 -9.02 -7.18 3.15
N LYS A 36 -8.47 -7.48 4.33
CA LYS A 36 -9.13 -7.22 5.61
C LYS A 36 -9.34 -5.72 5.85
N GLY A 37 -8.31 -4.90 5.61
CA GLY A 37 -8.40 -3.45 5.78
C GLY A 37 -9.43 -2.83 4.83
N LEU A 38 -9.42 -3.22 3.56
CA LEU A 38 -10.43 -2.78 2.57
C LEU A 38 -11.85 -3.21 2.97
N SER A 39 -12.03 -4.46 3.41
CA SER A 39 -13.33 -4.94 3.86
C SER A 39 -13.82 -4.18 5.10
N ASP A 40 -12.94 -3.91 6.06
CA ASP A 40 -13.28 -3.15 7.27
C ASP A 40 -13.69 -1.71 6.91
N CYS A 41 -13.02 -1.07 5.94
CA CYS A 41 -13.42 0.24 5.42
C CYS A 41 -14.82 0.20 4.77
N MET A 42 -15.10 -0.80 3.92
CA MET A 42 -16.40 -0.96 3.26
C MET A 42 -17.53 -1.20 4.27
N LEU A 43 -17.31 -2.06 5.26
CA LEU A 43 -18.30 -2.35 6.31
C LEU A 43 -18.61 -1.10 7.13
N THR A 44 -17.59 -0.32 7.49
CA THR A 44 -17.76 0.93 8.24
C THR A 44 -18.58 1.96 7.47
N LEU A 45 -18.32 2.12 6.16
CA LEU A 45 -19.14 3.00 5.32
C LEU A 45 -20.59 2.51 5.26
N GLY A 46 -20.78 1.21 5.02
CA GLY A 46 -22.10 0.59 4.97
C GLY A 46 -22.88 0.80 6.27
N ASP A 47 -22.25 0.64 7.43
CA ASP A 47 -22.87 0.81 8.75
C ASP A 47 -23.25 2.28 9.02
N LYS A 48 -22.37 3.24 8.69
CA LYS A 48 -22.65 4.67 8.79
C LYS A 48 -23.84 5.10 7.91
N VAL A 49 -23.95 4.54 6.70
CA VAL A 49 -25.06 4.82 5.78
C VAL A 49 -26.34 4.11 6.21
N ALA A 50 -26.26 2.88 6.70
CA ALA A 50 -27.41 2.09 7.14
C ALA A 50 -28.08 2.66 8.40
N ASN A 51 -27.29 3.21 9.33
CA ASN A 51 -27.79 3.85 10.56
C ASN A 51 -28.06 5.35 10.39
N TYR A 52 -28.09 5.86 9.16
CA TYR A 52 -28.26 7.29 8.91
C TYR A 52 -29.69 7.77 9.21
N PRO A 53 -29.89 8.79 10.08
CA PRO A 53 -31.21 9.34 10.38
C PRO A 53 -31.79 10.04 9.13
N GLN A 54 -32.93 9.53 8.65
CA GLN A 54 -33.61 9.99 7.42
C GLN A 54 -34.40 11.30 7.62
N ASP A 55 -34.42 11.85 8.83
CA ASP A 55 -35.30 12.94 9.30
C ASP A 55 -34.69 14.35 9.26
N LEU A 56 -33.46 14.52 8.74
CA LEU A 56 -32.86 15.84 8.50
C LEU A 56 -33.17 16.38 7.09
N GLU A 57 -33.07 17.69 6.89
CA GLU A 57 -33.26 18.36 5.59
C GLU A 57 -32.38 17.72 4.49
N GLU A 58 -32.98 17.39 3.34
CA GLU A 58 -32.39 16.69 2.19
C GLU A 58 -30.99 17.17 1.77
N LYS A 59 -30.69 18.46 1.98
CA LYS A 59 -29.40 19.07 1.65
C LYS A 59 -28.29 18.80 2.69
N LYS A 60 -28.64 18.78 3.99
CA LYS A 60 -27.72 18.34 5.06
C LYS A 60 -27.45 16.83 4.99
N ASN A 61 -28.39 16.09 4.39
CA ASN A 61 -28.30 14.65 4.24
C ASN A 61 -27.17 14.24 3.31
N LEU A 62 -27.03 14.94 2.19
CA LEU A 62 -26.01 14.63 1.20
C LEU A 62 -24.60 15.02 1.68
N ASP A 63 -24.44 16.17 2.33
CA ASP A 63 -23.14 16.60 2.86
C ASP A 63 -22.57 15.60 3.88
N THR A 64 -23.42 15.05 4.75
CA THR A 64 -23.02 14.07 5.76
C THR A 64 -22.61 12.74 5.13
N ILE A 65 -23.39 12.26 4.16
CA ILE A 65 -23.06 11.05 3.39
C ILE A 65 -21.74 11.24 2.62
N CYS A 66 -21.50 12.42 2.06
CA CYS A 66 -20.23 12.71 1.40
C CYS A 66 -19.05 12.77 2.35
N SER A 67 -19.25 13.15 3.62
CA SER A 67 -18.21 13.03 4.65
C SER A 67 -17.86 11.56 4.93
N TYR A 68 -18.86 10.68 5.06
CA TYR A 68 -18.59 9.25 5.26
C TYR A 68 -17.88 8.63 4.06
N TRP A 69 -18.23 9.10 2.86
CA TRP A 69 -17.57 8.70 1.64
C TRP A 69 -16.11 9.14 1.57
N ASP A 70 -15.80 10.36 2.04
CA ASP A 70 -14.42 10.85 2.10
C ASP A 70 -13.59 10.05 3.12
N ASP A 71 -14.15 9.77 4.30
CA ASP A 71 -13.54 8.88 5.30
C ASP A 71 -13.19 7.51 4.69
N PHE A 72 -14.08 6.97 3.86
CA PHE A 72 -13.86 5.70 3.16
C PHE A 72 -12.68 5.78 2.18
N HIS A 73 -12.53 6.89 1.44
CA HIS A 73 -11.37 7.08 0.54
C HIS A 73 -10.07 7.13 1.33
N VAL A 74 -10.03 7.88 2.44
CA VAL A 74 -8.84 7.94 3.31
C VAL A 74 -8.51 6.56 3.88
N CYS A 75 -9.50 5.88 4.47
CA CYS A 75 -9.34 4.53 5.03
C CYS A 75 -8.77 3.57 3.98
N THR A 76 -9.32 3.59 2.77
CA THR A 76 -8.91 2.67 1.71
C THR A 76 -7.49 2.96 1.24
N VAL A 77 -7.14 4.22 0.98
CA VAL A 77 -5.78 4.59 0.57
C VAL A 77 -4.77 4.22 1.66
N THR A 78 -5.11 4.40 2.93
CA THR A 78 -4.27 3.98 4.06
C THR A 78 -4.13 2.45 4.13
N ALA A 79 -5.23 1.70 4.01
CA ALA A 79 -5.20 0.23 4.02
C ALA A 79 -4.35 -0.34 2.87
N LEU A 80 -4.26 0.38 1.74
CA LEU A 80 -3.45 -0.01 0.60
C LEU A 80 -2.00 0.49 0.66
N ALA A 81 -1.71 1.54 1.43
CA ALA A 81 -0.38 2.13 1.53
C ALA A 81 0.64 1.19 2.21
N ASP A 82 0.19 0.28 3.07
CA ASP A 82 1.07 -0.60 3.85
C ASP A 82 1.64 -1.80 3.08
N CYS A 83 1.14 -2.09 1.88
CA CYS A 83 1.46 -3.33 1.16
C CYS A 83 2.64 -3.22 0.18
N GLN A 84 2.52 -2.49 -0.93
CA GLN A 84 3.60 -2.31 -1.91
C GLN A 84 3.22 -1.26 -2.96
N GLU A 85 4.22 -0.72 -3.68
CA GLU A 85 4.01 0.07 -4.90
C GLU A 85 3.06 -0.68 -5.85
N GLY A 86 1.93 -0.05 -6.19
CA GLY A 86 0.98 -0.58 -7.17
C GLY A 86 -0.42 -0.87 -6.63
N ALA A 87 -0.59 -1.16 -5.33
CA ALA A 87 -1.93 -1.35 -4.76
C ALA A 87 -2.78 -0.07 -4.90
N ALA A 88 -2.22 1.08 -4.49
CA ALA A 88 -2.85 2.38 -4.67
C ALA A 88 -3.13 2.73 -6.14
N ASP A 89 -2.27 2.29 -7.08
CA ASP A 89 -2.50 2.49 -8.52
C ASP A 89 -3.70 1.67 -9.03
N ILE A 90 -3.84 0.43 -8.56
CA ILE A 90 -5.00 -0.42 -8.87
C ILE A 90 -6.27 0.18 -8.28
N TRP A 91 -6.23 0.71 -7.05
CA TRP A 91 -7.36 1.41 -6.44
C TRP A 91 -7.79 2.65 -7.22
N GLU A 92 -6.84 3.49 -7.62
CA GLU A 92 -7.14 4.67 -8.45
C GLU A 92 -7.72 4.28 -9.82
N LYS A 93 -7.21 3.21 -10.44
CA LYS A 93 -7.81 2.63 -11.65
C LYS A 93 -9.22 2.13 -11.42
N LEU A 94 -9.47 1.39 -10.34
CA LEU A 94 -10.80 0.90 -9.97
C LEU A 94 -11.77 2.06 -9.68
N LYS A 95 -11.33 3.12 -8.98
CA LYS A 95 -12.10 4.35 -8.76
C LYS A 95 -12.49 5.00 -10.09
N ARG A 96 -11.55 5.11 -11.03
CA ARG A 96 -11.81 5.65 -12.37
C ARG A 96 -12.78 4.78 -13.18
N GLN A 97 -12.65 3.46 -13.11
CA GLN A 97 -13.57 2.53 -13.75
C GLN A 97 -14.97 2.60 -13.11
N SER A 98 -15.06 2.66 -11.79
CA SER A 98 -16.32 2.77 -11.05
C SER A 98 -17.06 4.07 -11.36
N LYS A 99 -16.34 5.19 -11.50
CA LYS A 99 -16.91 6.47 -11.98
C LYS A 99 -17.50 6.38 -13.38
N ASN A 100 -16.99 5.48 -14.21
CA ASN A 100 -17.43 5.30 -15.59
C ASN A 100 -18.58 4.29 -15.72
N LEU A 101 -18.90 3.55 -14.65
CA LEU A 101 -20.12 2.74 -14.60
C LEU A 101 -21.30 3.70 -14.39
N ASN A 102 -22.27 3.68 -15.29
CA ASN A 102 -23.45 4.56 -15.27
C ASN A 102 -24.45 4.12 -14.19
N ILE A 103 -24.00 4.10 -12.94
CA ILE A 103 -24.80 3.76 -11.76
C ILE A 103 -25.45 5.05 -11.27
N GLN A 104 -26.71 5.23 -11.66
CA GLN A 104 -27.52 6.38 -11.29
C GLN A 104 -27.65 6.48 -9.76
N GLY A 105 -27.27 7.62 -9.19
CA GLY A 105 -27.32 7.85 -7.74
C GLY A 105 -26.16 7.23 -6.95
N SER A 106 -25.04 6.91 -7.61
CA SER A 106 -23.85 6.44 -6.92
C SER A 106 -23.18 7.54 -6.08
N LEU A 107 -22.49 7.16 -5.00
CA LEU A 107 -21.68 8.08 -4.19
C LEU A 107 -20.58 8.78 -5.00
N PHE A 108 -20.14 8.19 -6.12
CA PHE A 108 -19.20 8.81 -7.04
C PHE A 108 -19.80 10.00 -7.81
N GLU A 109 -21.11 9.96 -8.09
CA GLU A 109 -21.87 11.03 -8.74
C GLU A 109 -22.31 12.09 -7.72
N LEU A 110 -22.80 11.65 -6.56
CA LEU A 110 -23.32 12.52 -5.50
C LEU A 110 -22.21 13.30 -4.77
N CYS A 111 -20.99 12.74 -4.68
CA CYS A 111 -19.88 13.32 -3.93
C CYS A 111 -18.62 13.56 -4.80
N PRO A 112 -18.66 14.51 -5.76
CA PRO A 112 -17.60 14.68 -6.75
C PRO A 112 -16.27 15.27 -6.20
N GLY A 113 -16.27 15.83 -4.99
CA GLY A 113 -15.15 16.57 -4.39
C GLY A 113 -14.13 15.75 -3.56
N SER A 114 -14.34 14.44 -3.35
CA SER A 114 -13.44 13.61 -2.53
C SER A 114 -12.13 13.29 -3.26
N ALA A 115 -11.11 14.12 -2.99
CA ALA A 115 -9.77 13.99 -3.51
C ALA A 115 -8.90 13.19 -2.53
N GLY A 116 -8.62 11.93 -2.89
CA GLY A 116 -7.63 11.10 -2.18
C GLY A 116 -6.24 11.68 -2.35
N ALA A 117 -5.52 11.87 -1.25
CA ALA A 117 -4.16 12.38 -1.25
C ALA A 117 -3.19 11.41 -1.96
N PRO A 118 -2.27 11.91 -2.80
CA PRO A 118 -1.30 11.05 -3.47
C PRO A 118 -0.25 10.60 -2.45
N GLY A 119 -0.25 9.30 -2.16
CA GLY A 119 0.79 8.64 -1.38
C GLY A 119 2.16 8.88 -2.00
N GLN A 120 3.00 9.58 -1.26
CA GLN A 120 4.37 9.92 -1.59
C GLN A 120 5.19 8.63 -1.68
N ARG A 121 5.35 8.11 -2.91
CA ARG A 121 6.25 6.99 -3.20
C ARG A 121 7.66 7.44 -2.88
N LEU A 122 8.16 7.06 -1.71
CA LEU A 122 9.59 7.09 -1.42
C LEU A 122 10.25 6.10 -2.37
N LEU A 123 10.69 6.65 -3.51
CA LEU A 123 11.45 5.97 -4.54
C LEU A 123 12.75 5.49 -3.90
N PHE A 124 12.72 4.29 -3.29
CA PHE A 124 13.94 3.64 -2.84
C PHE A 124 14.72 3.30 -4.11
N PRO A 125 15.90 3.89 -4.33
CA PRO A 125 16.55 3.72 -5.60
C PRO A 125 17.03 2.27 -5.73
N ALA A 126 16.50 1.56 -6.71
CA ALA A 126 16.87 0.17 -7.01
C ALA A 126 18.38 -0.02 -7.28
N PHE A 127 19.13 1.09 -7.44
CA PHE A 127 20.58 1.09 -7.60
C PHE A 127 21.36 0.85 -6.29
N LEU A 128 20.79 1.14 -5.11
CA LEU A 128 21.50 0.99 -3.84
C LEU A 128 21.96 -0.46 -3.54
N PRO A 129 21.11 -1.49 -3.67
CA PRO A 129 21.56 -2.87 -3.44
C PRO A 129 22.58 -3.32 -4.49
N LEU A 130 22.44 -2.88 -5.74
CA LEU A 130 23.38 -3.20 -6.82
C LEU A 130 24.77 -2.57 -6.59
N LEU A 131 24.79 -1.32 -6.10
CA LEU A 131 25.99 -0.59 -5.72
C LEU A 131 26.73 -1.31 -4.56
N MET A 132 25.99 -1.78 -3.55
CA MET A 132 26.56 -2.49 -2.41
C MET A 132 27.18 -3.84 -2.81
N VAL A 133 26.58 -4.56 -3.76
CA VAL A 133 27.16 -5.79 -4.33
C VAL A 133 28.43 -5.48 -5.12
N PHE A 134 28.41 -4.45 -5.97
CA PHE A 134 29.59 -4.02 -6.73
C PHE A 134 30.75 -3.61 -5.83
N LEU A 135 30.51 -2.78 -4.81
CA LEU A 135 31.54 -2.40 -3.84
C LEU A 135 32.09 -3.61 -3.09
N SER A 136 31.24 -4.57 -2.70
CA SER A 136 31.70 -5.79 -2.03
C SER A 136 32.64 -6.61 -2.92
N THR A 137 32.35 -6.72 -4.21
CA THR A 137 33.25 -7.40 -5.16
C THR A 137 34.55 -6.63 -5.36
N LEU A 138 34.50 -5.29 -5.42
CA LEU A 138 35.69 -4.45 -5.56
C LEU A 138 36.61 -4.54 -4.34
N PHE A 139 36.04 -4.56 -3.14
CA PHE A 139 36.77 -4.72 -1.89
C PHE A 139 37.49 -6.08 -1.81
N ILE A 140 36.90 -7.14 -2.37
CA ILE A 140 37.53 -8.47 -2.45
C ILE A 140 38.74 -8.47 -3.40
N TRP A 141 38.69 -7.70 -4.50
CA TRP A 141 39.81 -7.57 -5.44
C TRP A 141 40.94 -6.68 -4.94
N VAL A 142 40.67 -5.68 -4.10
CA VAL A 142 41.69 -4.75 -3.56
C VAL A 142 42.44 -5.34 -2.36
N LEU A 143 41.84 -6.30 -1.64
CA LEU A 143 42.47 -6.96 -0.48
C LEU A 143 43.29 -8.22 -0.83
N GLN A 144 43.46 -8.53 -2.11
CA GLN A 144 44.28 -9.64 -2.61
C GLN A 144 45.46 -9.13 -3.42
#